data_AF-A0A7J6SX90-F1
#
_entry.id   AF-A0A7J6SX90-F1
#
_cell.length_a   1.000
_cell.length_b   1.000
_cell.length_c   1.000
_cell.angle_alpha   90.00
_cell.angle_beta   90.00
_cell.angle_gamma   90.00
#
_symmetry.space_group_name_H-M   'P 1'
#
loop_
_entity.id
_entity.type
_entity.pdbx_description
1 polymer ?
#
loop_
_entity_poly.entity_id
_entity_poly.type
_entity_poly.pdbx_seq_one_letter_code
_entity_poly.pdbx_strand_id
1 'polypeptide(L)'
;RTTLDYNVPRLYAHVVVDQQQIYAQVDTGSPELTVIWKDWYEHVTRPGSCTTLQMGCYTCPKGCDSRPTIKITYGFKEVSVFPWQGSVQLGDTVVGKLGFGVIK
;
A
#
# COMPACT_ATOMS: atom_id res chain seq x y z
N ARG A 1 -3.44 29.83 1.35
CA ARG A 1 -4.66 28.99 1.34
C ARG A 1 -4.72 28.36 -0.05
N THR A 2 -4.06 27.23 -0.25
CA THR A 2 -4.00 26.55 -1.56
C THR A 2 -5.19 25.60 -1.61
N THR A 3 -6.18 25.91 -2.43
CA THR A 3 -7.29 25.02 -2.76
C THR A 3 -6.71 23.77 -3.42
N LEU A 4 -6.83 22.63 -2.75
CA LEU A 4 -6.61 21.32 -3.37
C LEU A 4 -7.76 21.12 -4.37
N ASP A 5 -7.42 21.07 -5.65
CA ASP A 5 -8.37 20.76 -6.71
C ASP A 5 -8.85 19.32 -6.56
N TYR A 6 -10.16 19.12 -6.39
CA TYR A 6 -10.76 17.80 -6.14
C TYR A 6 -10.88 16.92 -7.40
N ASN A 7 -10.41 17.41 -8.56
CA ASN A 7 -10.56 16.76 -9.87
C ASN A 7 -9.23 16.37 -10.52
N VAL A 8 -8.17 16.12 -9.75
CA VAL A 8 -6.94 15.55 -10.33
C VAL A 8 -7.15 14.05 -10.55
N PRO A 9 -7.18 13.57 -11.81
CA PRO A 9 -7.33 12.15 -12.08
C PRO A 9 -6.17 11.38 -11.45
N ARG A 10 -6.49 10.34 -10.68
CA ARG A 10 -5.51 9.44 -10.10
C ARG A 10 -5.32 8.25 -11.02
N LEU A 11 -4.07 7.97 -11.37
CA LEU A 11 -3.71 6.76 -12.13
C LEU A 11 -3.48 5.61 -11.15
N TYR A 12 -4.17 4.50 -11.37
CA TYR A 12 -3.96 3.26 -10.63
C TYR A 12 -3.42 2.19 -11.56
N ALA A 13 -2.34 1.53 -11.15
CA ALA A 13 -1.76 0.40 -11.84
C ALA A 13 -2.09 -0.89 -11.10
N HIS A 14 -2.39 -1.93 -11.85
CA HIS A 14 -2.51 -3.28 -11.33
C HIS A 14 -1.11 -3.83 -10.98
N VAL A 15 -0.93 -4.29 -9.76
CA VAL A 15 0.33 -4.84 -9.23
C VAL A 15 0.03 -6.16 -8.53
N VAL A 16 0.88 -7.16 -8.74
CA VAL A 16 0.82 -8.41 -7.97
C VAL A 16 1.88 -8.38 -6.89
N VAL A 17 1.49 -8.42 -5.62
CA VAL A 17 2.41 -8.42 -4.46
C VAL A 17 2.26 -9.73 -3.71
N ASP A 18 3.31 -10.54 -3.65
CA ASP A 18 3.29 -11.88 -3.06
C ASP A 18 2.06 -12.70 -3.52
N GLN A 19 1.82 -12.73 -4.84
CA GLN A 19 0.69 -13.41 -5.49
C GLN A 19 -0.70 -12.82 -5.23
N GLN A 20 -0.78 -11.65 -4.58
CA GLN A 20 -2.04 -10.95 -4.31
C GLN A 20 -2.22 -9.76 -5.25
N GLN A 21 -3.42 -9.64 -5.81
CA GLN A 21 -3.78 -8.55 -6.72
C GLN A 21 -4.10 -7.28 -5.93
N ILE A 22 -3.41 -6.18 -6.24
CA ILE A 22 -3.67 -4.86 -5.66
C ILE A 22 -3.65 -3.80 -6.77
N TYR A 23 -4.27 -2.64 -6.49
CA TYR A 23 -4.18 -1.46 -7.35
C TYR A 23 -3.39 -0.37 -6.64
N ALA A 24 -2.17 -0.11 -7.09
CA ALA A 24 -1.32 0.95 -6.54
C ALA A 24 -1.57 2.27 -7.27
N GLN A 25 -1.70 3.36 -6.52
CA GLN A 25 -1.66 4.70 -7.12
C GLN A 25 -0.24 4.94 -7.67
N VAL A 26 -0.13 5.34 -8.93
CA VAL A 26 1.17 5.69 -9.53
C VAL A 26 1.52 7.10 -9.09
N ASP A 27 2.60 7.22 -8.33
CA ASP A 27 3.13 8.49 -7.82
C ASP A 27 4.62 8.59 -8.17
N THR A 28 4.97 9.40 -9.17
CA THR A 28 6.37 9.66 -9.53
C THR A 28 7.06 10.64 -8.59
N GLY A 29 6.33 11.22 -7.63
CA GLY A 29 6.85 12.12 -6.59
C GLY A 29 7.34 11.42 -5.33
N SER A 30 7.13 10.10 -5.21
CA SER A 30 7.59 9.28 -4.08
C SER A 30 8.33 8.04 -4.58
N PRO A 31 9.44 7.65 -3.95
CA PRO A 31 10.18 6.43 -4.30
C PRO A 31 9.58 5.16 -3.66
N GLU A 32 8.57 5.26 -2.79
CA GLU A 32 8.08 4.14 -2.01
C GLU A 32 6.89 3.42 -2.63
N LEU A 33 6.97 2.08 -2.70
CA LEU A 33 5.77 1.25 -2.82
C LEU A 33 5.19 1.02 -1.41
N THR A 34 3.90 1.33 -1.23
CA THR A 34 3.18 1.01 0.00
C THR A 34 1.89 0.25 -0.26
N VAL A 35 1.58 -0.71 0.60
CA VAL A 35 0.35 -1.52 0.55
C VAL A 35 -0.39 -1.45 1.89
N ILE A 36 -1.72 -1.54 1.86
CA ILE A 36 -2.54 -1.46 3.09
C ILE A 36 -2.60 -2.83 3.75
N TRP A 37 -2.25 -2.95 5.02
CA TRP A 37 -2.41 -4.23 5.73
C TRP A 37 -3.89 -4.52 5.99
N LYS A 38 -4.37 -5.65 5.46
CA LYS A 38 -5.77 -6.07 5.59
C LYS A 38 -6.22 -6.15 7.05
N ASP A 39 -5.51 -6.90 7.89
CA ASP A 39 -5.98 -7.24 9.23
C ASP A 39 -6.06 -6.00 10.12
N TRP A 40 -5.06 -5.11 10.03
CA TRP A 40 -5.12 -3.82 10.71
C TRP A 40 -6.23 -2.94 10.18
N TYR A 41 -6.33 -2.77 8.86
CA TYR A 41 -7.32 -1.88 8.27
C TYR A 41 -8.74 -2.30 8.64
N GLU A 42 -9.04 -3.59 8.57
CA GLU A 42 -10.33 -4.13 8.97
C GLU A 42 -10.55 -4.10 10.48
N HIS A 43 -9.50 -4.24 11.29
CA HIS A 43 -9.58 -4.09 12.74
C HIS A 43 -9.96 -2.65 13.17
N VAL A 44 -9.34 -1.63 12.56
CA VAL A 44 -9.58 -0.23 12.94
C VAL A 44 -10.81 0.39 12.26
N THR A 45 -11.35 -0.25 11.23
CA THR A 45 -12.56 0.22 10.53
C THR A 45 -13.78 -0.65 10.85
N ARG A 46 -13.81 -1.86 10.29
CA ARG A 46 -14.75 -2.97 10.52
C ARG A 46 -14.34 -4.15 9.62
N PRO A 47 -14.71 -5.39 9.99
CA PRO A 47 -14.51 -6.57 9.15
C PRO A 47 -15.05 -6.36 7.72
N GLY A 48 -14.27 -6.77 6.72
CA GLY A 48 -14.65 -6.71 5.31
C GLY A 48 -14.45 -5.37 4.60
N SER A 49 -14.08 -4.29 5.29
CA SER A 49 -13.88 -2.96 4.69
C SER A 49 -12.88 -2.95 3.54
N CYS A 50 -11.92 -3.87 3.52
CA CYS A 50 -10.94 -3.97 2.45
C CYS A 50 -11.56 -4.10 1.05
N THR A 51 -12.69 -4.82 0.94
CA THR A 51 -13.41 -5.03 -0.32
C THR A 51 -13.96 -3.74 -0.94
N THR A 52 -14.09 -2.68 -0.13
CA THR A 52 -14.57 -1.37 -0.58
C THR A 52 -13.44 -0.43 -1.01
N LEU A 53 -12.18 -0.80 -0.76
CA LEU A 53 -11.04 0.00 -1.17
C LEU A 53 -10.69 -0.30 -2.63
N GLN A 54 -10.66 0.75 -3.45
CA GLN A 54 -10.19 0.64 -4.84
C GLN A 54 -8.78 0.06 -4.94
N MET A 55 -7.90 0.35 -3.97
CA MET A 55 -6.52 -0.15 -3.95
C MET A 55 -6.40 -1.62 -3.53
N GLY A 56 -7.44 -2.17 -2.91
CA GLY A 56 -7.36 -3.43 -2.18
C GLY A 56 -6.48 -3.35 -0.93
N CYS A 57 -6.26 -4.50 -0.30
CA CYS A 57 -5.33 -4.65 0.82
C CYS A 57 -4.49 -5.89 0.63
N TYR A 58 -3.40 -5.91 1.38
CA TYR A 58 -2.40 -6.94 1.42
C TYR A 58 -2.53 -7.74 2.71
N THR A 59 -2.62 -9.07 2.56
CA THR A 59 -2.52 -10.03 3.65
C THR A 59 -1.10 -10.53 3.73
N CYS A 60 -0.50 -10.48 4.91
CA CYS A 60 0.87 -10.93 5.08
C CYS A 60 0.99 -12.46 5.03
N PRO A 61 1.81 -13.03 4.13
CA PRO A 61 1.93 -14.49 4.00
C PRO A 61 2.42 -15.22 5.26
N LYS A 62 3.15 -14.53 6.14
CA LYS A 62 3.76 -15.10 7.36
C LYS A 62 3.24 -14.46 8.66
N GLY A 63 2.14 -13.69 8.58
CA GLY A 63 1.67 -12.84 9.69
C GLY A 63 2.52 -11.58 9.88
N CYS A 64 1.90 -10.49 10.34
CA CYS A 64 2.52 -9.16 10.43
C CYS A 64 2.53 -8.52 11.82
N ASP A 65 1.98 -9.20 12.83
CA ASP A 65 1.54 -8.57 14.08
C ASP A 65 2.62 -7.94 14.97
N SER A 66 3.92 -8.12 14.68
CA SER A 66 5.01 -7.72 15.58
C SER A 66 6.10 -6.83 14.98
N ARG A 67 5.93 -6.28 13.76
CA ARG A 67 7.00 -5.49 13.14
C ARG A 67 7.02 -4.03 13.63
N PRO A 68 8.20 -3.45 13.94
CA PRO A 68 8.33 -2.03 14.23
C PRO A 68 7.95 -1.20 12.99
N THR A 69 7.32 -0.06 13.23
CA THR A 69 6.92 0.87 12.16
C THR A 69 7.87 2.05 12.06
N ILE A 70 8.02 2.56 10.84
CA ILE A 70 8.63 3.85 10.51
C ILE A 70 7.53 4.78 10.00
N LYS A 71 7.79 6.09 10.02
CA LYS A 71 6.90 7.10 9.44
C LYS A 71 7.39 7.48 8.04
N ILE A 72 6.46 7.53 7.08
CA ILE A 72 6.69 8.14 5.76
C ILE A 72 5.78 9.35 5.65
N THR A 73 6.32 10.47 5.18
CA THR A 73 5.61 11.73 5.03
C THR A 73 5.26 11.98 3.57
N TYR A 74 3.97 12.09 3.28
CA TYR A 74 3.43 12.50 1.98
C TYR A 74 2.80 13.89 2.11
N GLY A 75 3.52 14.93 1.68
CA GLY A 75 3.11 16.32 1.87
C GLY A 75 2.97 16.69 3.36
N PHE A 76 1.75 16.94 3.82
CA PHE A 76 1.45 17.26 5.23
C PHE A 76 0.85 16.08 6.02
N LYS A 77 0.89 14.87 5.44
CA LYS A 77 0.35 13.66 6.06
C LYS A 77 1.48 12.68 6.35
N GLU A 78 1.37 12.01 7.48
CA GLU A 78 2.27 10.91 7.85
C GLU A 78 1.50 9.60 7.85
N VAL A 79 2.15 8.55 7.37
CA VAL A 79 1.66 7.18 7.46
C VAL A 79 2.67 6.32 8.22
N SER A 80 2.16 5.46 9.09
CA SER A 80 2.97 4.43 9.73
C SER A 80 3.05 3.24 8.79
N VAL A 81 4.27 2.76 8.53
CA VAL A 81 4.49 1.54 7.76
C VAL A 81 5.50 0.67 8.46
N PHE A 82 5.37 -0.65 8.36
CA PHE A 82 6.49 -1.54 8.65
C PHE A 82 7.14 -2.01 7.35
N PRO A 83 8.48 -2.08 7.29
CA PRO A 83 9.18 -2.59 6.11
C PRO A 83 8.90 -4.08 5.85
N TRP A 84 8.69 -4.41 4.59
CA TRP A 84 8.53 -5.78 4.10
C TRP A 84 9.36 -6.00 2.83
N GLN A 85 9.65 -7.27 2.53
CA GLN A 85 10.28 -7.68 1.29
C GLN A 85 9.54 -8.88 0.72
N GLY A 86 9.21 -8.82 -0.56
CA GLY A 86 8.45 -9.84 -1.25
C GLY A 86 8.63 -9.79 -2.77
N SER A 87 7.87 -10.63 -3.47
CA SER A 87 7.80 -10.62 -4.92
C SER A 87 6.80 -9.56 -5.37
N VAL A 88 7.18 -8.72 -6.32
CA VAL A 88 6.32 -7.69 -6.91
C VAL A 88 6.33 -7.82 -8.42
N GLN A 89 5.16 -7.85 -9.03
CA GLN A 89 4.98 -7.87 -10.48
C GLN A 89 4.22 -6.63 -10.95
N LEU A 90 4.76 -5.97 -11.97
CA LEU A 90 4.12 -4.87 -12.69
C LEU A 90 4.18 -5.17 -14.20
N GLY A 91 3.02 -5.35 -14.82
CA GLY A 91 2.95 -5.88 -16.18
C GLY A 91 3.65 -7.25 -16.27
N ASP A 92 4.57 -7.39 -17.21
CA ASP A 92 5.35 -8.62 -17.43
C ASP A 92 6.64 -8.68 -16.60
N THR A 93 6.95 -7.62 -15.84
CA THR A 93 8.18 -7.55 -15.04
C THR A 93 7.94 -8.07 -13.63
N VAL A 94 8.77 -9.02 -13.18
CA VAL A 94 8.75 -9.60 -11.83
C VAL A 94 10.05 -9.30 -11.10
N VAL A 95 9.94 -8.77 -9.88
CA VAL A 95 11.07 -8.55 -8.96
C VAL A 95 10.85 -9.41 -7.71
N GLY A 96 11.63 -10.47 -7.54
CA GLY A 96 11.43 -11.46 -6.48
C GLY A 96 11.78 -11.00 -5.06
N LYS A 97 12.50 -9.88 -4.90
CA LYS A 97 12.92 -9.32 -3.60
C LYS A 97 12.85 -7.79 -3.62
N LEU A 98 11.67 -7.24 -3.86
CA LEU A 98 11.45 -5.80 -3.75
C LEU A 98 11.11 -5.42 -2.31
N GLY A 99 11.71 -4.35 -1.80
CA GLY A 99 11.32 -3.75 -0.52
C GLY A 99 10.11 -2.85 -0.68
N PHE A 100 9.14 -2.95 0.23
CA PHE A 100 7.95 -2.09 0.25
C PHE A 100 7.44 -1.87 1.68
N GLY A 101 6.68 -0.79 1.87
CA GLY A 101 6.04 -0.48 3.15
C GLY A 101 4.66 -1.12 3.26
N VAL A 102 4.33 -1.65 4.43
CA VAL A 102 2.99 -2.14 4.73
C VAL A 102 2.37 -1.23 5.79
N ILE A 103 1.25 -0.59 5.44
CA ILE A 103 0.61 0.46 6.24
C ILE A 103 -0.11 -0.13 7.45
N LYS A 104 0.07 0.51 8.61
CA LYS A 104 -0.53 0.25 9.92
C LYS A 104 -0.82 1.59 10.65
#